data_AF-A0A538PCZ1-F1
#
_entry.id   AF-A0A538PCZ1-F1
#
_cell.length_a   1.000
_cell.length_b   1.000
_cell.length_c   1.000
_cell.angle_alpha   90.00
_cell.angle_beta   90.00
_cell.angle_gamma   90.00
#
_symmetry.space_group_name_H-M   'P 1'
#
loop_
_entity.id
_entity.type
_entity.pdbx_description
1 polymer ?
#
loop_
_entity_poly.entity_id
_entity_poly.type
_entity_poly.pdbx_seq_one_letter_code
_entity_poly.pdbx_strand_id
1 'polypeptide(L)'
;MGRDYWTLFVELIERPFQHIEMIWGIVPLYFALLLNEMTSAKASYRTAIQTGFSFLWAGAQWLYPYFKARPASAPPLELNATLPINLAVTFLVVGLGAAALISGVRCKYPKYGSFLGHTRFSNYFMIAIYPMQAHDLSWTWDRLTAIAVFAVPIWLALHFGLMPIRNRK
;
A
#
# COMPACT_ATOMS: atom_id res chain seq x y z
N MET A 1 -29.55 5.04 2.00
CA MET A 1 -29.25 3.84 2.79
C MET A 1 -27.74 3.75 2.93
N GLY A 2 -27.19 4.28 4.02
CA GLY A 2 -25.74 4.27 4.25
C GLY A 2 -25.29 2.83 4.47
N ARG A 3 -24.39 2.33 3.62
CA ARG A 3 -23.70 1.07 3.92
C ARG A 3 -22.90 1.28 5.19
N ASP A 4 -22.95 0.31 6.09
CA ASP A 4 -22.14 0.32 7.31
C ASP A 4 -20.66 0.42 6.91
N TYR A 5 -19.99 1.49 7.35
CA TYR A 5 -18.58 1.73 7.05
C TYR A 5 -17.69 0.60 7.56
N TRP A 6 -18.12 -0.12 8.60
CA TRP A 6 -17.45 -1.32 9.07
C TRP A 6 -17.46 -2.43 8.02
N THR A 7 -18.62 -2.71 7.41
CA THR A 7 -18.75 -3.70 6.35
C THR A 7 -17.91 -3.34 5.13
N LEU A 8 -17.85 -2.06 4.76
CA LEU A 8 -16.98 -1.59 3.67
C LEU A 8 -15.51 -1.77 3.99
N PHE A 9 -15.10 -1.53 5.24
CA PHE A 9 -13.72 -1.73 5.66
C PHE A 9 -13.32 -3.20 5.69
N VAL A 10 -14.19 -4.09 6.19
CA VAL A 10 -13.97 -5.54 6.16
C VAL A 10 -13.88 -6.03 4.72
N GLU A 11 -14.76 -5.56 3.82
CA GLU A 11 -14.70 -5.88 2.39
C GLU A 11 -13.35 -5.47 1.77
N LEU A 12 -12.84 -4.28 2.09
CA LEU A 12 -11.53 -3.83 1.61
C LEU A 12 -10.38 -4.76 2.05
N ILE A 13 -10.44 -5.29 3.27
CA ILE A 13 -9.38 -6.18 3.79
C ILE A 13 -9.52 -7.59 3.21
N GLU A 14 -10.75 -8.08 3.03
CA GLU A 14 -11.00 -9.48 2.66
C GLU A 14 -10.81 -9.73 1.15
N ARG A 15 -11.22 -8.79 0.30
CA ARG A 15 -11.21 -8.95 -1.17
C ARG A 15 -9.87 -9.41 -1.77
N PRO A 16 -8.71 -8.87 -1.36
CA PRO A 16 -7.42 -9.32 -1.88
C PRO A 16 -7.11 -10.80 -1.59
N PHE A 17 -7.75 -11.41 -0.59
CA PHE A 17 -7.57 -12.82 -0.23
C PHE A 17 -8.57 -13.74 -0.92
N GLN A 18 -9.61 -13.19 -1.55
CA GLN A 18 -10.58 -13.96 -2.33
C GLN A 18 -10.07 -14.30 -3.75
N HIS A 19 -9.02 -13.59 -4.19
CA HIS A 19 -8.46 -13.68 -5.55
C HIS A 19 -6.97 -14.07 -5.49
N ILE A 20 -6.62 -15.27 -6.00
CA ILE A 20 -5.24 -15.80 -5.96
C ILE A 20 -4.23 -14.84 -6.60
N GLU A 21 -4.61 -14.20 -7.69
CA GLU A 21 -3.83 -13.19 -8.40
C GLU A 21 -3.53 -11.95 -7.55
N MET A 22 -4.43 -11.58 -6.63
CA MET A 22 -4.26 -10.42 -5.76
C MET A 22 -3.42 -10.75 -4.51
N ILE A 23 -3.48 -11.99 -4.02
CA ILE A 23 -2.68 -12.48 -2.89
C ILE A 23 -1.20 -12.21 -3.14
N TRP A 24 -0.69 -12.55 -4.32
CA TRP A 24 0.73 -12.39 -4.62
C TRP A 24 1.22 -10.94 -4.59
N GLY A 25 0.37 -9.96 -4.89
CA GLY A 25 0.75 -8.55 -4.82
C GLY A 25 0.61 -7.94 -3.43
N ILE A 26 -0.37 -8.39 -2.62
CA ILE A 26 -0.58 -7.84 -1.27
C ILE A 26 0.34 -8.47 -0.22
N VAL A 27 0.77 -9.73 -0.42
CA VAL A 27 1.63 -10.47 0.52
C VAL A 27 2.92 -9.70 0.83
N PRO A 28 3.70 -9.20 -0.14
CA PRO A 28 4.91 -8.42 0.16
C PRO A 28 4.66 -7.12 0.93
N LEU A 29 3.46 -6.53 0.84
CA LEU A 29 3.08 -5.36 1.65
C LEU A 29 2.85 -5.74 3.11
N TYR A 30 2.14 -6.85 3.37
CA TYR A 30 1.94 -7.37 4.73
C TYR A 30 3.27 -7.83 5.37
N PHE A 31 4.12 -8.54 4.62
CA PHE A 31 5.44 -8.92 5.11
C PHE A 31 6.31 -7.70 5.42
N ALA A 32 6.30 -6.69 4.55
CA ALA A 32 7.04 -5.48 4.81
C ALA A 32 6.52 -4.73 6.03
N LEU A 33 5.20 -4.73 6.26
CA LEU A 33 4.60 -4.17 7.45
C LEU A 33 5.07 -4.91 8.71
N LEU A 34 4.96 -6.25 8.74
CA LEU A 34 5.36 -7.08 9.88
C LEU A 34 6.82 -6.85 10.25
N LEU A 35 7.71 -6.90 9.26
CA LEU A 35 9.14 -6.69 9.46
C LEU A 35 9.47 -5.25 9.89
N ASN A 36 8.72 -4.25 9.39
CA ASN A 36 8.89 -2.86 9.81
C ASN A 36 8.41 -2.60 11.24
N GLU A 37 7.47 -3.42 11.73
CA GLU A 37 6.99 -3.35 13.11
C GLU A 37 7.97 -4.04 14.08
N MET A 38 8.60 -5.14 13.64
CA MET A 38 9.63 -5.85 14.41
C MET A 38 10.98 -5.14 14.44
N THR A 39 11.26 -4.25 13.49
CA THR A 39 12.52 -3.51 13.41
C THR A 39 12.44 -2.16 14.14
N SER A 40 13.58 -1.69 14.65
CA SER A 40 13.67 -0.43 15.41
C SER A 40 13.09 0.75 14.61
N ALA A 41 12.47 1.72 15.28
CA ALA A 41 11.93 2.93 14.67
C ALA A 41 12.98 3.87 14.04
N LYS A 42 14.27 3.54 14.14
CA LYS A 42 15.32 4.30 13.47
C LYS A 42 15.31 3.98 11.98
N ALA A 43 15.40 5.01 11.13
CA ALA A 43 15.60 4.84 9.70
C ALA A 43 16.80 3.91 9.44
N SER A 44 16.54 2.81 8.74
CA SER A 44 17.54 1.82 8.37
C SER A 44 17.53 1.60 6.86
N TYR A 45 18.71 1.46 6.26
CA TYR A 45 18.85 1.18 4.83
C TYR A 45 18.16 -0.15 4.46
N ARG A 46 18.18 -1.13 5.36
CA ARG A 46 17.51 -2.42 5.18
C ARG A 46 15.98 -2.25 5.09
N THR A 47 15.42 -1.41 5.95
CA THR A 47 13.99 -1.05 5.95
C THR A 47 13.60 -0.29 4.67
N ALA A 48 14.48 0.58 4.18
CA ALA A 48 14.26 1.30 2.92
C ALA A 48 14.28 0.36 1.70
N ILE A 49 15.21 -0.60 1.63
CA ILE A 49 15.24 -1.63 0.58
C ILE A 49 13.96 -2.46 0.58
N GLN A 50 13.57 -2.96 1.75
CA GLN A 50 12.38 -3.80 1.90
C GLN A 50 11.11 -3.07 1.50
N THR A 51 10.94 -1.82 1.94
CA THR A 51 9.79 -1.00 1.55
C THR A 51 9.84 -0.69 0.06
N GLY A 52 11.01 -0.31 -0.45
CA GLY A 52 11.20 -0.02 -1.87
C GLY A 52 10.80 -1.20 -2.75
N PHE A 53 11.23 -2.40 -2.38
CA PHE A 53 10.83 -3.64 -3.04
C PHE A 53 9.32 -3.85 -3.00
N SER A 54 8.69 -3.78 -1.82
CA SER A 54 7.24 -4.01 -1.71
C SER A 54 6.41 -3.00 -2.49
N PHE A 55 6.87 -1.75 -2.58
CA PHE A 55 6.18 -0.69 -3.33
C PHE A 55 6.31 -0.90 -4.83
N LEU A 56 7.51 -1.23 -5.30
CA LEU A 56 7.74 -1.58 -6.70
C LEU A 56 6.97 -2.83 -7.10
N TRP A 57 6.89 -3.82 -6.21
CA TRP A 57 6.13 -5.05 -6.45
C TRP A 57 4.62 -4.78 -6.57
N ALA A 58 4.05 -4.04 -5.61
CA ALA A 58 2.65 -3.65 -5.67
C ALA A 58 2.34 -2.79 -6.90
N GLY A 59 3.21 -1.83 -7.23
CA GLY A 59 3.09 -1.01 -8.44
C GLY A 59 3.16 -1.84 -9.73
N ALA A 60 4.04 -2.85 -9.79
CA ALA A 60 4.11 -3.77 -10.93
C ALA A 60 2.82 -4.59 -11.08
N GLN A 61 2.22 -5.03 -9.97
CA GLN A 61 0.93 -5.74 -9.99
C GLN A 61 -0.22 -4.83 -10.42
N TRP A 62 -0.23 -3.56 -10.02
CA TRP A 62 -1.22 -2.60 -10.50
C TRP A 62 -1.05 -2.26 -11.98
N LEU A 63 0.18 -2.32 -12.50
CA LEU A 63 0.48 -2.14 -13.91
C LEU A 63 0.16 -3.38 -14.76
N TYR A 64 0.19 -4.58 -14.18
CA TYR A 64 0.03 -5.85 -14.91
C TYR A 64 -1.26 -5.94 -15.76
N PRO A 65 -2.46 -5.53 -15.28
CA PRO A 65 -3.68 -5.53 -16.06
C PRO A 65 -3.68 -4.60 -17.30
N TYR A 66 -2.75 -3.65 -17.38
CA TYR A 66 -2.61 -2.75 -18.53
C TYR A 66 -1.74 -3.35 -19.65
N PHE A 67 -0.81 -4.24 -19.29
CA PHE A 67 0.11 -4.89 -20.23
C PHE A 67 -0.40 -6.26 -20.71
N LYS A 68 -1.33 -6.89 -19.97
CA LYS A 68 -1.93 -8.16 -20.39
C LYS A 68 -2.89 -7.93 -21.56
N ALA A 69 -2.58 -8.51 -22.72
CA ALA A 69 -3.45 -8.50 -23.90
C ALA A 69 -4.84 -9.03 -23.51
N ARG A 70 -5.85 -8.17 -23.59
CA ARG A 70 -7.21 -8.52 -23.17
C ARG A 70 -7.93 -9.26 -24.31
N PRO A 71 -8.62 -10.37 -24.02
CA PRO A 71 -9.57 -10.93 -24.97
C PRO A 71 -10.67 -9.89 -25.27
N ALA A 72 -11.14 -9.82 -26.51
CA ALA A 72 -12.09 -8.82 -27.00
C ALA A 72 -13.43 -8.76 -26.23
N SER A 73 -13.70 -9.77 -25.38
CA SER A 73 -14.91 -9.91 -24.56
C SER A 73 -14.76 -9.37 -23.13
N ALA A 74 -13.58 -8.86 -22.74
CA ALA A 74 -13.39 -8.31 -21.41
C ALA A 74 -14.16 -6.99 -21.25
N PRO A 75 -14.86 -6.76 -20.12
CA PRO A 75 -15.50 -5.48 -19.86
C PRO A 75 -14.47 -4.36 -20.05
N PRO A 76 -14.85 -3.25 -20.71
CA PRO A 76 -13.94 -2.16 -20.96
C PRO A 76 -13.35 -1.73 -19.61
N LEU A 77 -12.02 -1.56 -19.56
CA LEU A 77 -11.39 -0.76 -18.49
C LEU A 77 -12.29 0.46 -18.33
N GLU A 78 -12.88 0.66 -17.16
CA GLU A 78 -13.70 1.83 -16.95
C GLU A 78 -12.82 3.05 -17.18
N LEU A 79 -12.87 3.60 -18.40
CA LEU A 79 -12.30 4.88 -18.81
C LEU A 79 -12.97 6.06 -18.07
N ASN A 80 -13.71 5.76 -17.00
CA ASN A 80 -14.48 6.70 -16.20
C ASN A 80 -13.65 7.18 -15.02
N ALA A 81 -13.16 8.42 -15.13
CA ALA A 81 -12.69 9.35 -14.08
C ALA A 81 -11.62 8.88 -13.07
N THR A 82 -11.49 7.59 -12.81
CA THR A 82 -10.70 6.93 -11.76
C THR A 82 -9.43 6.32 -12.34
N LEU A 83 -9.39 6.04 -13.65
CA LEU A 83 -8.21 5.60 -14.38
C LEU A 83 -7.01 6.57 -14.23
N PRO A 84 -7.16 7.91 -14.41
CA PRO A 84 -6.06 8.84 -14.18
C PRO A 84 -5.56 8.84 -12.74
N ILE A 85 -6.48 8.69 -11.77
CA ILE A 85 -6.16 8.63 -10.34
C ILE A 85 -5.36 7.36 -10.04
N ASN A 86 -5.78 6.21 -10.57
CA ASN A 86 -5.07 4.94 -10.40
C ASN A 86 -3.67 4.98 -10.99
N LEU A 87 -3.52 5.53 -12.20
CA LEU A 87 -2.19 5.71 -12.81
C LEU A 87 -1.32 6.67 -11.99
N ALA A 88 -1.87 7.80 -11.54
CA ALA A 88 -1.13 8.76 -10.72
C ALA A 88 -0.64 8.13 -9.41
N VAL A 89 -1.52 7.41 -8.69
CA VAL A 89 -1.16 6.69 -7.46
C VAL A 89 -0.13 5.60 -7.75
N THR A 90 -0.27 4.87 -8.85
CA THR A 90 0.68 3.83 -9.26
C THR A 90 2.06 4.41 -9.55
N PHE A 91 2.15 5.48 -10.34
CA PHE A 91 3.42 6.16 -10.63
C PHE A 91 4.05 6.75 -9.36
N LEU A 92 3.25 7.31 -8.46
CA LEU A 92 3.73 7.81 -7.17
C LEU A 92 4.33 6.67 -6.33
N VAL A 93 3.63 5.54 -6.21
CA VAL A 93 4.10 4.37 -5.47
C VAL A 93 5.37 3.79 -6.08
N VAL A 94 5.43 3.66 -7.41
CA VAL A 94 6.64 3.19 -8.12
C VAL A 94 7.80 4.17 -7.91
N GLY A 95 7.55 5.48 -8.00
CA GLY A 95 8.57 6.52 -7.78
C GLY A 95 9.11 6.51 -6.35
N LEU A 96 8.22 6.43 -5.35
CA LEU A 96 8.60 6.32 -3.94
C LEU A 96 9.33 5.00 -3.67
N GLY A 97 8.88 3.89 -4.26
CA GLY A 97 9.50 2.59 -4.15
C GLY A 97 10.91 2.57 -4.74
N ALA A 98 11.09 3.13 -5.93
CA ALA A 98 12.39 3.29 -6.57
C ALA A 98 13.31 4.20 -5.75
N ALA A 99 12.82 5.34 -5.26
CA ALA A 99 13.59 6.25 -4.42
C ALA A 99 14.04 5.57 -3.11
N ALA A 100 13.16 4.82 -2.45
CA ALA A 100 13.48 4.06 -1.23
C ALA A 100 14.52 2.97 -1.51
N LEU A 101 14.35 2.21 -2.59
CA LEU A 101 15.26 1.15 -2.98
C LEU A 101 16.65 1.70 -3.33
N ILE A 102 16.71 2.75 -4.16
CA ILE A 102 17.97 3.40 -4.56
C ILE A 102 18.67 3.99 -3.34
N SER A 103 17.95 4.64 -2.43
CA SER A 103 18.52 5.22 -1.20
C SER A 103 19.07 4.13 -0.28
N GLY A 104 18.37 3.00 -0.19
CA GLY A 104 18.79 1.83 0.57
C GLY A 104 20.05 1.15 -0.01
N VAL A 105 20.08 0.91 -1.32
CA VAL A 105 21.23 0.30 -2.02
C VAL A 105 22.45 1.21 -2.03
N ARG A 106 22.26 2.52 -2.20
CA ARG A 106 23.38 3.49 -2.20
C ARG A 106 23.87 3.84 -0.79
N CYS A 107 23.26 3.28 0.26
CA CYS A 107 23.53 3.62 1.66
C CYS A 107 23.57 5.14 1.91
N LYS A 108 22.74 5.90 1.17
CA LYS A 108 22.74 7.37 1.19
C LYS A 108 21.32 7.87 0.99
N TYR A 109 20.77 8.48 2.03
CA TYR A 109 19.50 9.19 1.93
C TYR A 109 19.68 10.54 1.23
N PRO A 110 18.77 10.94 0.33
CA PRO A 110 18.73 12.33 -0.15
C PRO A 110 18.42 13.27 1.02
N LYS A 111 18.75 14.57 0.87
CA LYS A 111 18.74 15.58 1.95
C LYS A 111 17.42 15.70 2.75
N TYR A 112 16.30 15.25 2.16
CA TYR A 112 14.98 15.19 2.79
C TYR A 112 14.32 13.79 2.74
N GLY A 113 15.09 12.72 2.47
CA GLY A 113 14.58 11.36 2.21
C GLY A 113 14.62 10.40 3.40
N SER A 114 14.94 10.85 4.62
CA SER A 114 14.99 9.97 5.79
C SER A 114 13.62 9.37 6.14
N PHE A 115 12.52 9.99 5.68
CA PHE A 115 11.16 9.46 5.79
C PHE A 115 10.98 8.14 5.02
N LEU A 116 11.77 7.88 3.98
CA LEU A 116 11.75 6.61 3.23
C LEU A 116 12.27 5.43 4.09
N GLY A 117 12.88 5.71 5.24
CA GLY A 117 13.17 4.72 6.27
C GLY A 117 12.07 4.53 7.31
N HIS A 118 11.01 5.35 7.28
CA HIS A 118 9.90 5.40 8.25
C HIS A 118 8.57 5.06 7.56
N THR A 119 8.46 3.85 7.03
CA THR A 119 7.46 3.51 6.01
C THR A 119 6.23 2.79 6.53
N ARG A 120 6.06 2.74 7.86
CA ARG A 120 4.97 2.02 8.51
C ARG A 120 3.60 2.53 8.05
N PHE A 121 3.39 3.84 8.12
CA PHE A 121 2.15 4.48 7.65
C PHE A 121 1.87 4.16 6.18
N SER A 122 2.91 4.25 5.34
CA SER A 122 2.78 4.01 3.91
C SER A 122 2.41 2.54 3.61
N ASN A 123 2.90 1.56 4.37
CA ASN A 123 2.47 0.16 4.23
C ASN A 123 0.99 -0.03 4.60
N TYR A 124 0.52 0.54 5.72
CA TYR A 124 -0.91 0.46 6.09
C TYR A 124 -1.81 1.11 5.03
N PHE A 125 -1.42 2.29 4.57
CA PHE A 125 -2.15 3.00 3.53
C PHE A 125 -2.19 2.19 2.24
N MET A 126 -1.06 1.59 1.83
CA MET A 126 -0.99 0.75 0.63
C MET A 126 -1.85 -0.50 0.72
N ILE A 127 -1.89 -1.18 1.86
CA ILE A 127 -2.78 -2.32 2.08
C ILE A 127 -4.24 -1.90 1.94
N ALA A 128 -4.62 -0.76 2.52
CA ALA A 128 -6.01 -0.28 2.49
C ALA A 128 -6.48 0.14 1.09
N ILE A 129 -5.60 0.72 0.27
CA ILE A 129 -5.95 1.13 -1.11
C ILE A 129 -5.78 0.00 -2.14
N TYR A 130 -5.15 -1.11 -1.77
CA TYR A 130 -4.80 -2.20 -2.67
C TYR A 130 -5.98 -2.74 -3.51
N PRO A 131 -7.14 -3.13 -2.93
CA PRO A 131 -8.25 -3.66 -3.71
C PRO A 131 -8.87 -2.63 -4.67
N MET A 132 -8.74 -1.34 -4.35
CA MET A 132 -9.21 -0.26 -5.23
C MET A 132 -8.24 -0.01 -6.39
N GLN A 133 -6.94 -0.18 -6.15
CA GLN A 133 -5.91 -0.10 -7.20
C GLN A 133 -5.88 -1.34 -8.10
N ALA A 134 -6.27 -2.50 -7.57
CA ALA A 134 -6.39 -3.74 -8.33
C ALA A 134 -7.60 -3.79 -9.30
N HIS A 135 -8.39 -2.71 -9.36
CA HIS A 135 -9.65 -2.60 -10.15
C HIS A 135 -10.74 -3.61 -9.76
N ASP A 136 -10.64 -4.24 -8.60
CA ASP A 136 -11.68 -5.13 -8.06
C ASP A 136 -12.82 -4.32 -7.41
N LEU A 137 -12.47 -3.21 -6.77
CA LEU A 137 -13.41 -2.28 -6.15
C LEU A 137 -13.26 -0.87 -6.76
N SER A 138 -14.35 -0.29 -7.26
CA SER A 138 -14.37 1.10 -7.74
C SER A 138 -13.96 2.12 -6.67
N TRP A 139 -13.30 3.20 -7.09
CA TRP A 139 -13.03 4.35 -6.24
C TRP A 139 -14.34 5.07 -5.89
N THR A 140 -14.70 5.07 -4.62
CA THR A 140 -15.87 5.78 -4.10
C THR A 140 -15.50 6.57 -2.86
N TRP A 141 -16.15 7.71 -2.66
CA TRP A 141 -15.96 8.55 -1.48
C TRP A 141 -16.26 7.79 -0.18
N ASP A 142 -17.25 6.89 -0.20
CA ASP A 142 -17.60 6.07 0.97
C ASP A 142 -16.47 5.12 1.39
N ARG A 143 -15.77 4.50 0.43
CA ARG A 143 -14.61 3.63 0.72
C ARG A 143 -13.41 4.43 1.21
N LEU A 144 -13.19 5.62 0.67
CA LEU A 144 -12.16 6.54 1.17
C LEU A 144 -12.43 6.98 2.60
N THR A 145 -13.68 7.31 2.92
CA THR A 145 -14.09 7.65 4.29
C THR A 145 -13.95 6.45 5.22
N ALA A 146 -14.30 5.23 4.79
CA ALA A 146 -14.07 4.02 5.59
C ALA A 146 -12.58 3.82 5.91
N ILE A 147 -11.69 4.00 4.93
CA ILE A 147 -10.24 3.92 5.16
C ILE A 147 -9.79 5.02 6.13
N ALA A 148 -10.25 6.26 5.97
CA ALA A 148 -9.89 7.35 6.87
C ALA A 148 -10.36 7.08 8.32
N VAL A 149 -11.58 6.54 8.49
CA VAL A 149 -12.19 6.28 9.80
C VAL A 149 -11.59 5.05 10.49
N PHE A 150 -11.15 4.03 9.77
CA PHE A 150 -10.65 2.79 10.39
C PHE A 150 -9.13 2.62 10.28
N ALA A 151 -8.53 2.89 9.11
CA ALA A 151 -7.09 2.69 8.93
C ALA A 151 -6.26 3.72 9.73
N VAL A 152 -6.73 4.97 9.84
CA VAL A 152 -6.00 6.00 10.61
C VAL A 152 -6.02 5.70 12.12
N PRO A 153 -7.15 5.37 12.76
CA PRO A 153 -7.14 4.98 14.18
C PRO A 153 -6.41 3.69 14.46
N ILE A 154 -6.49 2.69 13.59
CA ILE A 154 -5.70 1.45 13.74
C ILE A 154 -4.21 1.75 13.66
N TRP A 155 -3.79 2.61 12.73
CA TRP A 155 -2.42 3.07 12.65
C TRP A 155 -1.99 3.82 13.92
N LEU A 156 -2.82 4.74 14.44
CA LEU A 156 -2.54 5.46 15.68
C LEU A 156 -2.42 4.48 16.86
N ALA A 157 -3.33 3.52 16.97
CA ALA A 157 -3.32 2.50 18.02
C ALA A 157 -2.06 1.63 17.96
N LEU A 158 -1.60 1.23 16.78
CA LEU A 158 -0.35 0.47 16.63
C LEU A 158 0.87 1.36 16.86
N HIS A 159 0.86 2.59 16.38
CA HIS A 159 1.95 3.53 16.56
C HIS A 159 2.18 3.88 18.04
N PHE A 160 1.12 4.23 18.77
CA PHE A 160 1.17 4.58 20.18
C PHE A 160 1.17 3.36 21.10
N GLY A 161 0.45 2.29 20.76
CA GLY A 161 0.39 1.06 21.56
C GLY A 161 1.69 0.27 21.56
N LEU A 162 2.50 0.38 20.50
CA LEU A 162 3.82 -0.27 20.44
C LEU A 162 4.97 0.65 20.88
N MET A 163 4.73 1.96 21.13
CA MET A 163 5.73 2.87 21.72
C MET A 163 6.34 2.37 23.06
N PRO A 164 5.58 1.78 24.01
CA PRO A 164 6.12 1.34 25.30
C PRO A 164 7.14 0.20 25.17
N ILE A 165 6.90 -0.72 24.23
CA ILE A 165 7.82 -1.83 23.91
C ILE A 165 9.06 -1.28 23.18
N ARG A 166 8.89 -0.17 22.45
CA ARG A 166 9.90 0.45 21.57
C ARG A 166 10.93 1.30 22.30
N ASN A 167 10.58 1.91 23.43
CA ASN A 167 11.48 2.75 24.24
C ASN A 167 12.31 1.97 25.27
N ARG A 168 12.26 0.63 25.29
CA ARG A 168 13.06 -0.22 26.19
C ARG A 168 14.46 -0.57 25.64
N LYS A 169 15.07 0.29 24.80
CA LYS A 169 16.47 0.15 24.39
C LYS A 169 17.27 1.39 24.69
#